data_AF-A0A1E3M2T1-F1
#
_entry.id   AF-A0A1E3M2T1-F1
#
_cell.length_a   1.000
_cell.length_b   1.000
_cell.length_c   1.000
_cell.angle_alpha   90.00
_cell.angle_beta   90.00
_cell.angle_gamma   90.00
#
_symmetry.space_group_name_H-M   'P 1'
#
loop_
_entity.id
_entity.type
_entity.pdbx_description
1 polymer ?
#
loop_
_entity_poly.entity_id
_entity_poly.type
_entity_poly.pdbx_seq_one_letter_code
_entity_poly.pdbx_strand_id
1 'polypeptide(L)'
;MPHLRIVVIASAAAVAGYLAFSLWVVLWSNDVALKGDVIGTWKSFAVLAFGFWLGSSSGGKQREADAPSGKPGDPIAVAPEEPRP
;
A
#
# COMPACT_ATOMS: atom_id res chain seq x y z
N MET A 1 13.17 -12.79 -11.52
CA MET A 1 11.85 -13.29 -11.08
C MET A 1 10.83 -13.21 -12.23
N PRO A 2 10.80 -14.17 -13.17
CA PRO A 2 9.91 -14.13 -14.33
C PRO A 2 8.42 -14.28 -13.98
N HIS A 3 8.09 -15.05 -12.94
CA HIS A 3 6.70 -15.26 -12.50
C HIS A 3 6.02 -13.95 -12.05
N LEU A 4 6.76 -13.08 -11.36
CA LEU A 4 6.27 -11.77 -10.93
C LEU A 4 5.88 -10.86 -12.11
N ARG A 5 6.61 -10.93 -13.22
CA ARG A 5 6.31 -10.10 -14.41
C ARG A 5 4.99 -10.49 -15.06
N ILE A 6 4.70 -11.79 -15.12
CA ILE A 6 3.45 -12.32 -15.68
C ILE A 6 2.26 -11.84 -14.85
N VAL A 7 2.36 -11.97 -13.52
CA VAL A 7 1.30 -11.52 -12.60
C VAL A 7 1.08 -10.02 -12.74
N VAL A 8 2.14 -9.22 -12.76
CA VAL A 8 2.03 -7.76 -12.93
C VAL A 8 1.37 -7.39 -14.26
N ILE A 9 1.74 -8.05 -15.36
CA ILE A 9 1.14 -7.79 -16.68
C ILE A 9 -0.33 -8.20 -16.69
N ALA A 10 -0.69 -9.35 -16.11
CA ALA A 10 -2.08 -9.79 -16.02
C ALA A 10 -2.93 -8.83 -15.16
N SER A 11 -2.40 -8.37 -14.03
CA SER A 11 -3.05 -7.37 -13.19
C SER A 11 -3.22 -6.04 -13.93
N ALA A 12 -2.19 -5.58 -14.65
CA ALA A 12 -2.27 -4.36 -15.45
C ALA A 12 -3.31 -4.48 -16.58
N ALA A 13 -3.38 -5.63 -17.25
CA ALA A 13 -4.38 -5.89 -18.29
C ALA A 13 -5.81 -5.88 -17.73
N ALA A 14 -6.04 -6.46 -16.55
CA ALA A 14 -7.33 -6.44 -15.89
C ALA A 14 -7.78 -5.00 -15.54
N VAL A 15 -6.87 -4.20 -14.99
CA VAL A 15 -7.12 -2.78 -14.67
C VAL A 15 -7.42 -1.98 -15.95
N ALA A 16 -6.66 -2.21 -17.03
CA ALA A 16 -6.88 -1.56 -18.31
C ALA A 16 -8.25 -1.92 -18.93
N GLY A 17 -8.65 -3.19 -18.85
CA GLY A 17 -9.97 -3.64 -19.30
C GLY A 17 -11.10 -2.97 -18.53
N TYR A 18 -10.97 -2.86 -17.20
CA TYR A 18 -11.94 -2.16 -16.37
C TYR A 18 -12.00 -0.65 -16.66
N LEU A 19 -10.85 -0.02 -16.96
CA LEU A 19 -10.78 1.37 -17.40
C LEU A 19 -11.54 1.60 -18.71
N ALA A 20 -11.33 0.73 -19.71
CA ALA A 20 -12.01 0.81 -20.99
C ALA A 20 -13.53 0.65 -20.83
N PHE A 21 -13.96 -0.33 -20.01
CA PHE A 21 -15.37 -0.51 -19.65
C PHE A 21 -15.96 0.73 -18.97
N SER A 22 -15.23 1.29 -18.00
CA SER A 22 -15.65 2.49 -17.27
C SER A 22 -15.87 3.69 -18.20
N LEU A 23 -14.94 3.92 -19.13
CA LEU A 23 -15.06 5.00 -20.12
C LEU A 23 -16.27 4.81 -21.02
N TRP A 24 -16.51 3.59 -21.50
CA TRP A 24 -17.68 3.29 -22.32
C TRP A 24 -18.98 3.53 -21.58
N VAL A 25 -19.09 3.08 -20.32
CA VAL A 25 -20.26 3.31 -19.48
C VAL A 25 -20.52 4.81 -19.29
N VAL A 26 -19.50 5.59 -18.97
CA VAL A 26 -19.68 7.03 -18.69
C VAL A 26 -20.03 7.83 -19.96
N LEU A 27 -19.37 7.54 -21.08
CA LEU A 27 -19.52 8.31 -22.32
C LEU A 27 -20.76 7.92 -23.12
N TRP A 28 -21.12 6.63 -23.14
CA TRP A 28 -22.14 6.11 -24.05
C TRP A 28 -23.37 5.50 -23.36
N SER A 29 -23.25 4.97 -22.14
CA SER A 29 -24.43 4.48 -21.44
C SER A 29 -25.32 5.64 -20.99
N ASN A 30 -26.64 5.46 -20.98
CA ASN A 30 -27.58 6.39 -20.33
C ASN A 30 -28.12 5.83 -19.00
N ASP A 31 -27.62 4.66 -18.58
CA ASP A 31 -27.99 4.06 -17.31
C ASP A 31 -27.28 4.80 -16.15
N VAL A 32 -28.08 5.53 -15.37
CA VAL A 32 -27.61 6.33 -14.23
C VAL A 32 -27.10 5.46 -13.09
N ALA A 33 -27.71 4.28 -12.87
CA ALA A 33 -27.27 3.36 -11.83
C ALA A 33 -25.89 2.78 -12.17
N LEU A 34 -25.70 2.36 -13.43
CA LEU A 34 -24.42 1.82 -13.91
C LEU A 34 -23.29 2.87 -13.85
N LYS A 35 -23.57 4.12 -14.24
CA LYS A 35 -22.59 5.22 -14.10
C LYS A 35 -22.24 5.49 -12.64
N GLY A 36 -23.24 5.51 -11.76
CA GLY A 36 -23.05 5.73 -10.34
C GLY A 36 -22.16 4.65 -9.71
N ASP A 37 -22.37 3.39 -10.06
CA ASP A 37 -21.58 2.26 -9.56
C ASP A 37 -20.11 2.33 -10.01
N VAL A 38 -19.87 2.66 -11.29
CA VAL A 38 -18.52 2.85 -11.83
C VAL A 38 -17.81 4.02 -11.12
N ILE A 39 -18.45 5.18 -11.00
CA ILE A 39 -17.85 6.35 -10.33
C ILE A 39 -17.58 6.05 -8.84
N GLY A 40 -18.52 5.37 -8.17
CA GLY A 40 -18.37 4.94 -6.78
C GLY A 40 -17.19 3.99 -6.57
N THR A 41 -16.99 3.06 -7.49
CA THR A 41 -15.85 2.12 -7.48
C THR A 41 -14.53 2.88 -7.60
N TRP A 42 -14.40 3.80 -8.55
CA TRP A 42 -13.20 4.62 -8.72
C TRP A 42 -12.93 5.52 -7.52
N LYS A 43 -13.98 6.08 -6.89
CA LYS A 43 -13.83 6.89 -5.67
C LYS A 43 -13.25 6.06 -4.53
N SER A 44 -13.79 4.87 -4.29
CA SER A 44 -13.31 3.96 -3.23
C SER A 44 -11.87 3.52 -3.49
N PHE A 45 -11.51 3.26 -4.76
CA PHE A 45 -10.15 2.92 -5.14
C PHE A 45 -9.17 4.07 -4.87
N ALA A 46 -9.56 5.31 -5.17
CA ALA A 46 -8.75 6.49 -4.87
C ALA A 46 -8.52 6.67 -3.37
N VAL A 47 -9.58 6.53 -2.55
CA VAL A 47 -9.48 6.62 -1.09
C VAL A 47 -8.53 5.55 -0.54
N LEU A 48 -8.62 4.31 -1.03
CA LEU A 48 -7.71 3.24 -0.65
C LEU A 48 -6.27 3.53 -1.09
N ALA A 49 -6.06 4.04 -2.31
CA ALA A 49 -4.73 4.39 -2.80
C ALA A 49 -4.09 5.50 -1.96
N PHE A 50 -4.86 6.54 -1.59
CA PHE A 50 -4.39 7.58 -0.69
C PHE A 50 -4.12 7.06 0.72
N GLY A 51 -4.98 6.19 1.25
CA GLY A 51 -4.77 5.53 2.54
C GLY A 51 -3.50 4.67 2.54
N PHE A 52 -3.29 3.89 1.48
CA PHE A 52 -2.06 3.11 1.29
C PHE A 52 -0.84 4.02 1.19
N TRP A 53 -0.91 5.12 0.44
CA TRP A 53 0.20 6.07 0.31
C TRP A 53 0.58 6.69 1.65
N LEU A 54 -0.40 7.16 2.43
CA LEU A 54 -0.19 7.70 3.77
C LEU A 54 0.36 6.64 4.74
N GLY A 55 -0.19 5.43 4.74
CA GLY A 55 0.26 4.32 5.58
C GLY A 55 1.69 3.88 5.24
N SER A 56 1.98 3.71 3.94
CA SER A 56 3.32 3.35 3.46
C SER A 56 4.35 4.45 3.74
N SER A 57 3.95 5.72 3.73
CA SER A 57 4.84 6.84 4.08
C SER A 57 5.14 6.93 5.58
N SER A 58 4.24 6.43 6.44
CA SER A 58 4.40 6.46 7.91
C SER A 58 5.24 5.27 8.44
N GLY A 59 5.14 4.10 7.80
CA GLY A 59 5.88 2.89 8.22
C GLY A 59 7.41 2.95 8.01
N GLY A 60 7.93 3.94 7.29
CA GLY A 60 9.37 4.08 7.01
C GLY A 60 10.25 4.40 8.21
N LYS A 61 9.67 4.85 9.34
CA LYS A 61 10.40 5.20 10.57
C LYS A 61 10.56 4.07 11.59
N GLN A 62 10.13 2.84 11.29
CA GLN A 62 10.29 1.72 12.23
C GLN A 62 11.57 0.90 12.02
N ARG A 63 12.41 1.22 11.04
CA ARG A 63 13.70 0.54 10.85
C ARG A 63 14.83 0.99 11.79
N GLU A 64 14.63 2.04 12.58
CA GLU A 64 15.60 2.48 13.59
C GLU A 64 15.30 1.92 14.99
N ALA A 65 14.15 1.29 15.22
CA ALA A 65 13.79 0.72 16.52
C ALA A 65 14.47 -0.64 16.81
N ASP A 66 15.02 -1.31 15.79
CA ASP A 66 15.69 -2.61 15.94
C ASP A 66 17.21 -2.55 15.68
N ALA A 67 17.80 -1.36 15.57
CA ALA A 67 19.25 -1.21 15.58
C ALA A 67 19.68 -0.81 17.01
N PRO A 68 20.37 -1.67 17.78
CA PRO A 68 21.00 -1.25 19.01
C PRO A 68 22.20 -0.36 18.66
N SER A 69 21.93 0.89 18.31
CA SER A 69 22.92 1.95 18.14
C SER A 69 23.09 2.67 19.47
N GLY A 70 23.56 1.96 20.49
CA GLY A 70 24.08 2.58 21.71
C GLY A 70 25.57 2.80 21.55
N LYS A 71 26.04 4.05 21.58
CA LYS A 71 27.47 4.32 21.79
C LYS A 71 27.81 3.94 23.23
N PRO A 72 29.04 3.51 23.55
CA PRO A 72 29.44 3.26 24.94
C PRO A 72 29.27 4.55 25.75
N GLY A 73 28.23 4.61 26.59
CA GLY A 73 27.89 5.79 27.39
C GLY A 73 26.40 6.15 27.43
N ASP A 74 25.53 5.50 26.65
CA ASP A 74 24.08 5.77 26.73
C ASP A 74 23.45 5.18 28.00
N PRO A 75 22.58 5.93 28.73
CA PRO A 75 21.95 5.48 29.98
C PRO A 75 20.90 4.37 29.80
N ILE A 76 20.68 3.90 28.57
CA ILE A 76 19.84 2.75 28.20
C ILE A 76 20.70 1.49 27.95
N ALA A 77 21.99 1.50 28.32
CA ALA A 77 22.75 0.26 28.41
C ALA A 77 22.32 -0.48 29.69
N VAL A 78 21.25 -1.29 29.58
CA VAL A 78 20.92 -2.28 30.61
C VAL A 78 22.13 -3.19 30.75
N ALA A 79 22.86 -3.05 31.86
CA ALA A 79 23.95 -3.94 32.20
C ALA A 79 23.41 -5.38 32.22
N PRO A 80 24.07 -6.35 31.58
CA PRO A 80 23.77 -7.75 31.82
C PRO A 80 24.01 -7.99 33.30
N GLU A 81 22.94 -8.23 34.06
CA GLU A 81 23.03 -8.63 35.45
C GLU A 81 23.67 -10.04 35.46
N GLU A 82 24.96 -10.08 35.70
CA GLU A 82 25.74 -11.30 35.89
C GLU A 82 25.15 -12.08 37.07
N PRO A 83 24.75 -13.36 36.90
CA PRO A 83 24.28 -14.15 38.03
C PRO A 83 25.49 -14.44 38.91
N ARG A 84 25.54 -13.83 40.10
CA ARG A 84 26.55 -14.18 41.10
C ARG A 84 26.21 -15.54 41.76
N PRO A 85 27.25 -16.31 42.12
CA PRO A 85 27.20 -17.74 42.43
C PRO A 85 26.44 -18.11 43.71
#